data_AF-A0AAF0DTR6-F1
#
_entry.id   AF-A0AAF0DTR6-F1
#
_cell.length_a   1.000
_cell.length_b   1.000
_cell.length_c   1.000
_cell.angle_alpha   90.00
_cell.angle_beta   90.00
_cell.angle_gamma   90.00
#
_symmetry.space_group_name_H-M   'P 1'
#
loop_
_entity.id
_entity.type
_entity.pdbx_description
1 polymer ?
#
loop_
_entity_poly.entity_id
_entity_poly.type
_entity_poly.pdbx_seq_one_letter_code
_entity_poly.pdbx_strand_id
1 'polypeptide(L)'
;MARQARALRQSTLWGAPEVVQVQVRKSARVARRSACASAEHMREHSTLASPPRKRTWRPPTPPRSISDHIERKRVLSVTDLVSPSWCEYAYLYNILAQSHLPLLQRPTSITTPQGNVLTPSWAQLVARDEILAQGVKVHEAIEREVQPVELTFRFVAPADRWALLLLQFAAGIHAARTTGRAREVPVLGYVHGRLVRGIIDELRREGPAVLVSDTKTRRSLRLPPELDQLQARLQVMLYKRLVDSLYAGITGTAVDTDDVYDEPVSIPAVCDTLQLDLEAPLSDELHEDLKTMVRTSATPWTLDEMTGLTMRAAFHLARSALTERSEVRISQQLELVYVHRDTQGDPLGVSHFDMDSQLLQNYLDRVFLLLDGDRAPEGVGVQATRRCESCAWRDGCEWRETQARAVVAKAAEQYKQKKDTAHLAATADDALWNEFDIPEHHLCLLEW
;
A
#
# COMPACT_ATOMS: atom_id res chain seq x y z
N MET A 1 17.17 -61.89 12.68
CA MET A 1 18.54 -61.31 12.75
C MET A 1 18.42 -59.92 13.35
N ALA A 2 18.32 -59.80 14.69
CA ALA A 2 19.43 -59.54 15.62
C ALA A 2 20.10 -58.17 15.32
N ARG A 3 19.77 -57.11 16.08
CA ARG A 3 20.35 -56.67 17.38
C ARG A 3 21.57 -55.75 17.23
N GLN A 4 21.41 -54.54 17.78
CA GLN A 4 22.34 -53.79 18.65
C GLN A 4 23.84 -53.69 18.30
N ALA A 5 24.35 -52.47 18.22
CA ALA A 5 25.28 -51.82 19.18
C ALA A 5 25.87 -50.55 18.54
N ARG A 6 25.72 -49.34 19.12
CA ARG A 6 26.58 -48.71 20.16
C ARG A 6 28.07 -48.76 19.81
N ALA A 7 28.90 -47.72 19.95
CA ALA A 7 28.80 -46.34 20.43
C ALA A 7 30.22 -45.72 20.40
N LEU A 8 30.31 -44.43 20.77
CA LEU A 8 31.48 -43.70 21.33
C LEU A 8 32.46 -43.11 20.28
N ARG A 9 33.02 -41.90 20.40
CA ARG A 9 33.01 -40.85 21.44
C ARG A 9 33.76 -39.59 20.91
N GLN A 10 33.33 -38.40 21.38
CA GLN A 10 34.13 -37.23 21.84
C GLN A 10 35.02 -36.48 20.79
N SER A 11 35.24 -35.16 20.80
CA SER A 11 35.01 -34.07 21.77
C SER A 11 34.89 -32.72 21.02
N THR A 12 33.93 -31.87 21.41
CA THR A 12 34.12 -30.53 22.03
C THR A 12 34.57 -29.39 21.10
N LEU A 13 33.73 -28.34 21.00
CA LEU A 13 34.00 -26.97 21.47
C LEU A 13 33.11 -25.93 20.73
N TRP A 14 32.49 -25.04 21.50
CA TRP A 14 31.88 -23.74 21.15
C TRP A 14 30.52 -23.68 20.42
N GLY A 15 29.48 -23.53 21.25
CA GLY A 15 28.49 -22.44 21.19
C GLY A 15 27.85 -22.11 19.84
N ALA A 16 26.71 -22.73 19.56
CA ALA A 16 25.77 -22.24 18.56
C ALA A 16 25.11 -20.95 19.06
N PRO A 17 25.11 -19.84 18.29
CA PRO A 17 24.13 -18.80 18.45
C PRO A 17 22.92 -19.11 17.56
N GLU A 18 21.78 -19.22 18.23
CA GLU A 18 20.42 -19.01 17.74
C GLU A 18 20.32 -18.09 16.52
N VAL A 19 19.67 -18.62 15.48
CA VAL A 19 19.21 -17.91 14.29
C VAL A 19 18.09 -16.95 14.71
N VAL A 20 18.34 -15.64 14.58
CA VAL A 20 17.38 -14.58 14.94
C VAL A 20 17.05 -13.73 13.71
N GLN A 21 15.84 -13.98 13.19
CA GLN A 21 14.84 -13.12 12.55
C GLN A 21 15.14 -12.28 11.30
N VAL A 22 14.33 -12.57 10.27
CA VAL A 22 13.97 -11.69 9.14
C VAL A 22 13.16 -10.50 9.62
N GLN A 23 13.77 -9.33 9.60
CA GLN A 23 13.04 -8.08 9.39
C GLN A 23 13.95 -7.13 8.62
N VAL A 24 13.43 -6.54 7.54
CA VAL A 24 13.88 -5.22 7.10
C VAL A 24 13.45 -4.21 8.18
N ARG A 25 14.11 -4.23 9.33
CA ARG A 25 14.00 -3.16 10.32
C ARG A 25 14.76 -1.97 9.74
N LYS A 26 14.03 -0.89 9.45
CA LYS A 26 14.63 0.44 9.58
C LYS A 26 15.24 0.50 10.98
N SER A 27 16.56 0.60 11.07
CA SER A 27 17.27 0.74 12.33
C SER A 27 16.69 1.93 13.10
N ALA A 28 15.84 1.64 14.09
CA ALA A 28 15.49 2.61 15.10
C ALA A 28 16.79 2.94 15.83
N ARG A 29 17.17 4.22 15.83
CA ARG A 29 18.31 4.73 16.60
C ARG A 29 18.27 4.14 18.00
N VAL A 30 19.33 3.41 18.37
CA VAL A 30 19.53 2.87 19.71
C VAL A 30 19.54 4.05 20.69
N ALA A 31 18.44 4.23 21.42
CA ALA A 31 18.41 5.08 22.59
C ALA A 31 19.26 4.40 23.67
N ARG A 32 20.49 4.87 23.87
CA ARG A 32 21.33 4.46 25.00
C ARG A 32 20.58 4.75 26.31
N ARG A 33 20.11 3.70 26.98
CA ARG A 33 19.77 3.73 28.40
C ARG A 33 21.08 3.64 29.18
N SER A 34 21.44 4.69 29.90
CA SER A 34 22.42 4.61 30.98
C SER A 34 21.65 4.78 32.29
N ALA A 35 21.70 3.74 33.12
CA ALA A 35 21.37 3.79 34.53
C ALA A 35 22.66 3.39 35.28
N CYS A 36 23.16 4.26 36.15
CA CYS A 36 23.54 3.88 37.51
C CYS A 36 23.83 5.14 38.35
N ALA A 37 23.69 4.97 39.65
CA ALA A 37 23.56 5.98 40.67
C ALA A 37 24.90 6.33 41.35
N SER A 38 24.88 7.46 42.06
CA SER A 38 25.60 7.81 43.30
C SER A 38 27.14 7.82 43.31
N ALA A 39 27.74 8.99 43.53
CA ALA A 39 28.46 9.34 44.78
C ALA A 39 29.20 10.69 44.66
N GLU A 40 29.39 11.32 45.81
CA GLU A 40 29.73 12.72 46.06
C GLU A 40 31.23 13.09 45.95
N HIS A 41 31.45 14.42 45.90
CA HIS A 41 32.62 15.19 46.35
C HIS A 41 33.94 15.15 45.53
N MET A 42 34.19 16.21 44.75
CA MET A 42 35.16 17.26 45.12
C MET A 42 35.10 18.44 44.11
N ARG A 43 35.21 19.65 44.66
CA ARG A 43 35.21 20.93 43.92
C ARG A 43 36.60 21.17 43.34
N GLU A 44 36.67 21.59 42.07
CA GLU A 44 37.75 22.46 41.59
C GLU A 44 37.31 23.24 40.35
N HIS A 45 37.67 24.52 40.31
CA HIS A 45 37.28 25.50 39.33
C HIS A 45 37.94 25.25 37.97
N SER A 46 37.14 25.14 36.90
CA SER A 46 37.63 25.37 35.54
C SER A 46 36.50 25.88 34.64
N THR A 47 36.70 27.08 34.11
CA THR A 47 35.84 27.79 33.17
C THR A 47 35.83 27.10 31.81
N LEU A 48 34.76 26.40 31.46
CA LEU A 48 34.55 25.84 30.12
C LEU A 48 33.13 26.10 29.61
N ALA A 49 33.05 26.49 28.35
CA ALA A 49 31.88 26.95 27.62
C ALA A 49 30.64 26.03 27.76
N SER A 50 29.46 26.65 27.77
CA SER A 50 28.18 25.93 27.84
C SER A 50 28.05 24.92 26.68
N PRO A 51 27.67 23.66 26.95
CA PRO A 51 27.47 22.67 25.89
C PRO A 51 26.30 23.10 24.99
N PRO A 52 26.35 22.78 23.68
CA PRO A 52 25.26 23.10 22.78
C PRO A 52 23.97 22.45 23.28
N ARG A 53 22.90 23.25 23.38
CA ARG A 53 21.57 22.79 23.78
C ARG A 53 21.18 21.59 22.91
N LYS A 54 21.08 20.41 23.52
CA LYS A 54 20.55 19.21 22.87
C LYS A 54 19.15 19.55 22.34
N ARG A 55 18.97 19.59 21.02
CA ARG A 55 17.63 19.69 20.40
C ARG A 55 16.80 18.54 20.96
N THR A 56 15.82 18.86 21.79
CA THR A 56 14.87 17.87 22.30
C THR A 56 14.07 17.38 21.09
N TRP A 57 14.25 16.11 20.74
CA TRP A 57 13.44 15.46 19.71
C TRP A 57 12.00 15.44 20.22
N ARG A 58 11.13 16.25 19.61
CA ARG A 58 9.68 16.14 19.80
C ARG A 58 9.18 15.08 18.82
N PRO A 59 8.38 14.09 19.24
CA PRO A 59 7.74 13.19 18.31
C PRO A 59 6.89 14.01 17.34
N PRO A 60 6.93 13.71 16.02
CA PRO A 60 6.12 14.43 15.05
C PRO A 60 4.65 14.32 15.43
N THR A 61 3.93 15.43 15.33
CA THR A 61 2.48 15.46 15.61
C THR A 61 1.76 14.53 14.63
N PRO A 62 0.74 13.76 15.08
CA PRO A 62 -0.09 12.97 14.19
C PRO A 62 -0.71 13.83 13.07
N PRO A 63 -0.93 13.25 11.88
CA PRO A 63 -1.58 13.96 10.79
C PRO A 63 -3.04 14.29 11.13
N ARG A 64 -3.56 15.39 10.58
CA ARG A 64 -4.92 15.89 10.84
C ARG A 64 -5.90 15.67 9.68
N SER A 65 -5.40 15.42 8.48
CA SER A 65 -6.18 15.15 7.28
C SER A 65 -5.42 14.18 6.37
N ILE A 66 -6.07 13.76 5.27
CA ILE A 66 -5.38 13.02 4.20
C ILE A 66 -4.28 13.91 3.59
N SER A 67 -4.59 15.16 3.23
CA SER A 67 -3.61 16.07 2.64
C SER A 67 -2.39 16.31 3.52
N ASP A 68 -2.58 16.60 4.81
CA ASP A 68 -1.49 16.76 5.78
C ASP A 68 -0.64 15.48 5.91
N HIS A 69 -1.25 14.30 5.78
CA HIS A 69 -0.51 13.04 5.78
C HIS A 69 0.38 12.87 4.53
N ILE A 70 -0.14 13.25 3.36
CA ILE A 70 0.53 13.11 2.05
C ILE A 70 1.62 14.17 1.88
N GLU A 71 1.38 15.43 2.27
CA GLU A 71 2.35 16.53 2.21
C GLU A 71 3.62 16.25 3.02
N ARG A 72 3.50 15.51 4.14
CA ARG A 72 4.63 15.10 4.97
C ARG A 72 5.55 14.07 4.30
N LYS A 73 5.15 13.48 3.18
CA LYS A 73 5.88 12.44 2.47
C LYS A 73 6.52 12.97 1.19
N ARG A 74 7.84 12.86 1.10
CA ARG A 74 8.59 13.05 -0.16
C ARG A 74 8.30 11.95 -1.19
N VAL A 75 7.97 10.74 -0.71
CA VAL A 75 7.70 9.56 -1.55
C VAL A 75 6.44 8.90 -1.06
N LEU A 76 5.48 8.71 -1.97
CA LEU A 76 4.24 7.99 -1.71
C LEU A 76 4.46 6.49 -1.94
N SER A 77 3.72 5.66 -1.22
CA SER A 77 3.66 4.23 -1.53
C SER A 77 2.53 3.93 -2.51
N VAL A 78 2.64 2.86 -3.28
CA VAL A 78 1.50 2.33 -4.06
C VAL A 78 0.28 2.12 -3.16
N THR A 79 0.48 1.63 -1.94
CA THR A 79 -0.58 1.49 -0.93
C THR A 79 -1.26 2.82 -0.59
N ASP A 80 -0.52 3.95 -0.56
CA ASP A 80 -1.12 5.28 -0.33
C ASP A 80 -2.12 5.66 -1.43
N LEU A 81 -1.84 5.26 -2.68
CA LEU A 81 -2.68 5.57 -3.83
C LEU A 81 -3.87 4.62 -3.97
N VAL A 82 -3.73 3.33 -3.65
CA VAL A 82 -4.80 2.32 -3.87
C VAL A 82 -5.67 2.04 -2.64
N SER A 83 -5.21 2.38 -1.43
CA SER A 83 -6.00 2.20 -0.20
C SER A 83 -7.35 2.94 -0.21
N PRO A 84 -7.45 4.20 -0.73
CA PRO A 84 -8.72 4.93 -0.79
C PRO A 84 -9.82 4.21 -1.57
N SER A 85 -9.49 3.40 -2.60
CA SER A 85 -10.46 2.67 -3.43
C SER A 85 -11.39 1.73 -2.65
N TRP A 86 -11.01 1.30 -1.44
CA TRP A 86 -11.88 0.49 -0.60
C TRP A 86 -12.98 1.34 0.05
N CYS A 87 -12.60 2.46 0.67
CA CYS A 87 -13.45 3.51 1.27
C CYS A 87 -12.57 4.68 1.73
N GLU A 88 -12.80 5.89 1.23
CA GLU A 88 -11.93 7.05 1.49
C GLU A 88 -12.08 7.56 2.94
N TYR A 89 -13.28 7.47 3.51
CA TYR A 89 -13.48 7.75 4.94
C TYR A 89 -12.70 6.77 5.82
N ALA A 90 -12.71 5.47 5.50
CA ALA A 90 -11.94 4.51 6.27
C ALA A 90 -10.43 4.76 6.11
N TYR A 91 -9.97 5.19 4.94
CA TYR A 91 -8.60 5.62 4.72
C TYR A 91 -8.22 6.82 5.61
N LEU A 92 -9.04 7.88 5.63
CA LEU A 92 -8.88 9.02 6.55
C LEU A 92 -8.81 8.56 8.02
N TYR A 93 -9.77 7.75 8.47
CA TYR A 93 -9.81 7.30 9.86
C TYR A 93 -8.60 6.45 10.23
N ASN A 94 -8.12 5.59 9.34
CA ASN A 94 -6.90 4.79 9.55
C ASN A 94 -5.65 5.68 9.68
N ILE A 95 -5.57 6.78 8.91
CA ILE A 95 -4.50 7.78 9.03
C ILE A 95 -4.53 8.44 10.41
N LEU A 96 -5.70 8.96 10.82
CA LEU A 96 -5.87 9.64 12.12
C LEU A 96 -5.62 8.70 13.29
N ALA A 97 -6.01 7.43 13.16
CA ALA A 97 -5.79 6.39 14.14
C ALA A 97 -4.38 5.78 14.10
N GLN A 98 -3.49 6.32 13.25
CA GLN A 98 -2.12 5.88 13.11
C GLN A 98 -2.01 4.36 12.92
N SER A 99 -2.78 3.82 11.96
CA SER A 99 -2.93 2.37 11.77
C SER A 99 -1.63 1.61 11.45
N HIS A 100 -0.55 2.31 11.17
CA HIS A 100 0.80 1.76 10.99
C HIS A 100 1.48 1.37 12.31
N LEU A 101 1.01 1.89 13.45
CA LEU A 101 1.54 1.56 14.76
C LEU A 101 0.92 0.26 15.30
N PRO A 102 1.58 -0.45 16.23
CA PRO A 102 0.95 -1.52 17.00
C PRO A 102 -0.30 -1.03 17.72
N LEU A 103 -1.31 -1.91 17.88
CA LEU A 103 -2.62 -1.54 18.48
C LEU A 103 -2.50 -0.80 19.82
N LEU A 104 -1.57 -1.21 20.68
CA LEU A 104 -1.33 -0.60 21.99
C LEU A 104 -0.78 0.83 21.94
N GLN A 105 -0.25 1.26 20.80
CA GLN A 105 0.30 2.59 20.57
C GLN A 105 -0.67 3.50 19.80
N ARG A 106 -1.82 2.96 19.37
CA ARG A 106 -2.83 3.73 18.63
C ARG A 106 -3.69 4.54 19.59
N PRO A 107 -4.15 5.74 19.18
CA PRO A 107 -5.09 6.51 19.97
C PRO A 107 -6.41 5.75 20.13
N THR A 108 -7.07 5.89 21.28
CA THR A 108 -8.33 5.19 21.60
C THR A 108 -9.54 5.76 20.91
N SER A 109 -9.46 7.02 20.50
CA SER A 109 -10.44 7.72 19.69
C SER A 109 -9.71 8.66 18.74
N ILE A 110 -10.39 9.06 17.68
CA ILE A 110 -9.89 10.05 16.72
C ILE A 110 -10.85 11.22 16.65
N THR A 111 -10.33 12.40 16.32
CA THR A 111 -11.16 13.56 15.97
C THR A 111 -11.03 13.79 14.46
N THR A 112 -12.15 13.80 13.75
CA THR A 112 -12.18 14.02 12.30
C THR A 112 -12.02 15.52 11.97
N PRO A 113 -11.72 15.87 10.71
CA PRO A 113 -11.72 17.28 10.27
C PRO A 113 -13.04 18.01 10.51
N GLN A 114 -14.16 17.27 10.62
CA GLN A 114 -15.48 17.83 10.91
C GLN A 114 -15.71 18.07 12.41
N GLY A 115 -14.76 17.70 13.26
CA GLY A 115 -14.83 17.84 14.72
C GLY A 115 -15.51 16.68 15.44
N ASN A 116 -15.90 15.62 14.73
CA ASN A 116 -16.54 14.45 15.33
C ASN A 116 -15.51 13.57 16.02
N VAL A 117 -15.86 13.01 17.18
CA VAL A 117 -15.01 12.08 17.93
C VAL A 117 -15.51 10.65 17.68
N LEU A 118 -14.66 9.82 17.07
CA LEU A 118 -14.98 8.44 16.71
C LEU A 118 -14.13 7.47 17.53
N THR A 119 -14.75 6.38 17.97
CA THR A 119 -14.09 5.26 18.64
C THR A 119 -14.20 4.03 17.76
N PRO A 120 -13.08 3.36 17.42
CA PRO A 120 -13.15 2.16 16.61
C PRO A 120 -13.69 0.97 17.42
N SER A 121 -14.26 0.00 16.71
CA SER A 121 -14.46 -1.35 17.23
C SER A 121 -13.10 -2.04 17.42
N TRP A 122 -12.63 -2.06 18.66
CA TRP A 122 -11.37 -2.72 19.02
C TRP A 122 -11.37 -4.21 18.68
N ALA A 123 -12.51 -4.90 18.85
CA ALA A 123 -12.65 -6.30 18.46
C ALA A 123 -12.37 -6.50 16.96
N GLN A 124 -12.90 -5.63 16.09
CA GLN A 124 -12.64 -5.69 14.66
C GLN A 124 -11.19 -5.32 14.31
N LEU A 125 -10.58 -4.37 15.03
CA LEU A 125 -9.16 -4.04 14.84
C LEU A 125 -8.23 -5.19 15.23
N VAL A 126 -8.48 -5.86 16.36
CA VAL A 126 -7.72 -7.04 16.80
C VAL A 126 -7.86 -8.17 15.79
N ALA A 127 -9.09 -8.50 15.39
CA ALA A 127 -9.33 -9.53 14.37
C ALA A 127 -8.63 -9.19 13.04
N ARG A 128 -8.63 -7.92 12.63
CA ARG A 128 -7.91 -7.47 11.41
C ARG A 128 -6.40 -7.62 11.56
N ASP A 129 -5.83 -7.30 12.72
CA ASP A 129 -4.40 -7.40 13.00
C ASP A 129 -3.93 -8.86 12.95
N GLU A 130 -4.70 -9.78 13.55
CA GLU A 130 -4.47 -11.23 13.45
C GLU A 130 -4.53 -11.73 12.00
N ILE A 131 -5.51 -11.24 11.24
CA ILE A 131 -5.67 -11.55 9.81
C ILE A 131 -4.44 -11.09 9.01
N LEU A 132 -3.96 -9.87 9.25
CA LEU A 132 -2.78 -9.33 8.57
C LEU A 132 -1.53 -10.11 8.95
N ALA A 133 -1.35 -10.42 10.24
CA ALA A 133 -0.20 -11.19 10.72
C ALA A 133 -0.14 -12.61 10.11
N GLN A 134 -1.29 -13.26 9.93
CA GLN A 134 -1.37 -14.52 9.19
C GLN A 134 -1.01 -14.35 7.71
N GLY A 135 -1.50 -13.29 7.08
CA GLY A 135 -1.18 -12.98 5.68
C GLY A 135 0.32 -12.79 5.46
N VAL A 136 0.98 -12.03 6.34
CA VAL A 136 2.44 -11.82 6.31
C VAL A 136 3.20 -13.15 6.36
N LYS A 137 2.81 -14.09 7.25
CA LYS A 137 3.46 -15.41 7.34
C LYS A 137 3.36 -16.22 6.05
N VAL A 138 2.23 -16.12 5.33
CA VAL A 138 2.06 -16.79 4.04
C VAL A 138 2.99 -16.19 2.99
N HIS A 139 3.09 -14.85 2.92
CA HIS A 139 4.04 -14.20 2.00
C HIS A 139 5.49 -14.56 2.34
N GLU A 140 5.88 -14.53 3.61
CA GLU A 140 7.22 -14.92 4.06
C GLU A 140 7.55 -16.39 3.70
N ALA A 141 6.57 -17.29 3.74
CA ALA A 141 6.75 -18.69 3.34
C ALA A 141 6.97 -18.81 1.84
N ILE A 142 6.11 -18.19 1.03
CA ILE A 142 6.21 -18.21 -0.45
C ILE A 142 7.50 -17.51 -0.91
N GLU A 143 7.89 -16.41 -0.26
CA GLU A 143 9.15 -15.71 -0.51
C GLU A 143 10.35 -16.64 -0.29
N ARG A 144 10.40 -17.32 0.86
CA ARG A 144 11.49 -18.23 1.23
C ARG A 144 11.65 -19.40 0.26
N GLU A 145 10.59 -19.82 -0.43
CA GLU A 145 10.67 -20.84 -1.48
C GLU A 145 11.39 -20.35 -2.74
N VAL A 146 11.31 -19.05 -3.04
CA VAL A 146 11.95 -18.45 -4.22
C VAL A 146 13.34 -17.91 -3.88
N GLN A 147 13.46 -17.28 -2.72
CA GLN A 147 14.66 -16.62 -2.22
C GLN A 147 14.94 -17.15 -0.79
N PRO A 148 15.62 -18.31 -0.67
CA PRO A 148 15.82 -18.96 0.63
C PRO A 148 16.84 -18.24 1.51
N VAL A 149 17.72 -17.42 0.91
CA VAL A 149 18.72 -16.65 1.63
C VAL A 149 18.16 -15.28 1.99
N GLU A 150 18.12 -15.01 3.28
CA GLU A 150 17.74 -13.70 3.79
C GLU A 150 18.91 -12.71 3.71
N LEU A 151 18.65 -11.51 3.20
CA LEU A 151 19.63 -10.44 3.09
C LEU A 151 19.24 -9.25 3.97
N THR A 152 20.16 -8.80 4.82
CA THR A 152 20.04 -7.57 5.59
C THR A 152 20.99 -6.52 5.03
N PHE A 153 20.49 -5.31 4.80
CA PHE A 153 21.26 -4.20 4.27
C PHE A 153 21.40 -3.08 5.30
N ARG A 154 22.62 -2.58 5.46
CA ARG A 154 22.96 -1.45 6.30
C ARG A 154 23.05 -0.20 5.42
N PHE A 155 22.40 0.87 5.89
CA PHE A 155 22.32 2.14 5.17
C PHE A 155 22.92 3.25 6.03
N VAL A 156 24.00 3.85 5.56
CA VAL A 156 24.71 4.95 6.24
C VAL A 156 24.60 6.22 5.41
N ALA A 157 24.86 6.14 4.10
CA ALA A 157 24.74 7.26 3.19
C ALA A 157 23.29 7.43 2.69
N PRO A 158 22.84 8.67 2.38
CA PRO A 158 21.52 8.91 1.80
C PRO A 158 21.27 8.14 0.49
N ALA A 159 22.32 7.96 -0.33
CA ALA A 159 22.27 7.29 -1.62
C ALA A 159 22.08 5.76 -1.53
N ASP A 160 22.51 5.13 -0.42
CA ASP A 160 22.57 3.68 -0.28
C ASP A 160 21.23 2.99 -0.61
N ARG A 161 20.12 3.53 -0.09
CA ARG A 161 18.78 2.95 -0.30
C ARG A 161 18.35 2.99 -1.76
N TRP A 162 18.76 4.03 -2.49
CA TRP A 162 18.34 4.26 -3.86
C TRP A 162 19.22 3.49 -4.84
N ALA A 163 20.53 3.37 -4.54
CA ALA A 163 21.42 2.47 -5.26
C ALA A 163 20.94 1.02 -5.13
N LEU A 164 20.62 0.57 -3.91
CA LEU A 164 20.08 -0.76 -3.69
C LEU A 164 18.77 -0.97 -4.45
N LEU A 165 17.86 0.01 -4.47
CA LEU A 165 16.61 -0.08 -5.23
C LEU A 165 16.87 -0.35 -6.71
N LEU A 166 17.74 0.42 -7.36
CA LEU A 166 18.07 0.24 -8.78
C LEU A 166 18.67 -1.13 -9.06
N LEU A 167 19.59 -1.59 -8.19
CA LEU A 167 20.22 -2.89 -8.32
C LEU A 167 19.21 -4.03 -8.07
N GLN A 168 18.35 -3.93 -7.05
CA GLN A 168 17.32 -4.94 -6.79
C GLN A 168 16.28 -5.00 -7.91
N PHE A 169 15.88 -3.87 -8.47
CA PHE A 169 15.00 -3.83 -9.64
C PHE A 169 15.65 -4.56 -10.84
N ALA A 170 16.89 -4.20 -11.19
CA ALA A 170 17.59 -4.82 -12.32
C ALA A 170 17.86 -6.32 -12.10
N ALA A 171 18.26 -6.71 -10.89
CA ALA A 171 18.44 -8.12 -10.52
C ALA A 171 17.11 -8.88 -10.55
N GLY A 172 16.00 -8.27 -10.12
CA GLY A 172 14.67 -8.87 -10.16
C GLY A 172 14.20 -9.15 -11.59
N ILE A 173 14.36 -8.18 -12.50
CA ILE A 173 14.06 -8.38 -13.93
C ILE A 173 14.99 -9.44 -14.54
N HIS A 174 16.28 -9.41 -14.21
CA HIS A 174 17.23 -10.43 -14.65
C HIS A 174 16.81 -11.83 -14.18
N ALA A 175 16.54 -12.02 -12.89
CA ALA A 175 16.12 -13.28 -12.30
C ALA A 175 14.81 -13.77 -12.91
N ALA A 176 13.79 -12.90 -13.06
CA ALA A 176 12.56 -13.26 -13.75
C ALA A 176 12.84 -13.87 -15.14
N ARG A 177 13.76 -13.29 -15.92
CA ARG A 177 14.12 -13.82 -17.25
C ARG A 177 14.92 -15.12 -17.22
N THR A 178 15.91 -15.22 -16.32
CA THR A 178 16.90 -16.31 -16.34
C THR A 178 16.47 -17.50 -15.50
N THR A 179 15.86 -17.27 -14.34
CA THR A 179 15.39 -18.32 -13.42
C THR A 179 13.88 -18.54 -13.48
N GLY A 180 13.14 -17.65 -14.16
CA GLY A 180 11.71 -17.78 -14.45
C GLY A 180 10.80 -16.98 -13.52
N ARG A 181 11.30 -16.52 -12.36
CA ARG A 181 10.54 -15.65 -11.45
C ARG A 181 11.45 -14.86 -10.50
N ALA A 182 10.95 -13.74 -9.99
CA ALA A 182 11.57 -12.95 -8.93
C ALA A 182 10.47 -12.44 -7.98
N ARG A 183 10.78 -12.31 -6.69
CA ARG A 183 9.83 -11.80 -5.68
C ARG A 183 10.37 -10.57 -4.97
N GLU A 184 9.47 -9.81 -4.37
CA GLU A 184 9.75 -8.57 -3.62
C GLU A 184 10.56 -7.56 -4.43
N VAL A 185 10.17 -7.36 -5.71
CA VAL A 185 10.91 -6.50 -6.63
C VAL A 185 10.51 -5.03 -6.40
N PRO A 186 11.44 -4.16 -5.98
CA PRO A 186 11.10 -2.77 -5.72
C PRO A 186 10.95 -2.00 -7.04
N VAL A 187 9.97 -1.10 -7.08
CA VAL A 187 9.72 -0.22 -8.22
C VAL A 187 9.53 1.22 -7.77
N LEU A 188 9.77 2.16 -8.68
CA LEU A 188 9.62 3.59 -8.44
C LEU A 188 9.17 4.29 -9.71
N GLY A 189 8.45 5.40 -9.59
CA GLY A 189 8.06 6.19 -10.75
C GLY A 189 7.30 7.45 -10.34
N TYR A 190 7.03 8.32 -11.31
CA TYR A 190 6.25 9.54 -11.07
C TYR A 190 4.79 9.31 -11.44
N VAL A 191 3.91 9.78 -10.57
CA VAL A 191 2.46 9.78 -10.81
C VAL A 191 1.94 11.14 -10.33
N HIS A 192 1.31 11.90 -11.22
CA HIS A 192 0.88 13.28 -10.95
C HIS A 192 1.99 14.15 -10.33
N GLY A 193 3.22 14.05 -10.86
CA GLY A 193 4.38 14.80 -10.36
C GLY A 193 4.86 14.39 -8.96
N ARG A 194 4.27 13.37 -8.33
CA ARG A 194 4.73 12.82 -7.04
C ARG A 194 5.53 11.55 -7.28
N LEU A 195 6.66 11.42 -6.58
CA LEU A 195 7.44 10.19 -6.59
C LEU A 195 6.69 9.11 -5.81
N VAL A 196 6.44 7.98 -6.47
CA VAL A 196 5.74 6.81 -5.93
C VAL A 196 6.70 5.62 -5.92
N ARG A 197 6.62 4.80 -4.88
CA ARG A 197 7.36 3.53 -4.78
C ARG A 197 6.45 2.37 -4.44
N GLY A 198 6.80 1.20 -4.95
CA GLY A 198 6.10 -0.05 -4.74
C GLY A 198 7.06 -1.21 -4.48
N ILE A 199 6.52 -2.33 -4.01
CA ILE A 199 7.21 -3.61 -3.98
C ILE A 199 6.26 -4.61 -4.62
N ILE A 200 6.70 -5.21 -5.71
CA ILE A 200 5.95 -6.19 -6.47
C ILE A 200 6.18 -7.55 -5.85
N ASP A 201 5.10 -8.23 -5.50
CA ASP A 201 5.19 -9.56 -4.88
C ASP A 201 5.90 -10.55 -5.81
N GLU A 202 5.54 -10.60 -7.10
CA GLU A 202 6.15 -11.49 -8.07
C GLU A 202 6.24 -10.90 -9.49
N LEU A 203 7.41 -11.04 -10.10
CA LEU A 203 7.60 -10.94 -11.55
C LEU A 203 7.85 -12.35 -12.08
N ARG A 204 7.08 -12.79 -13.07
CA ARG A 204 7.17 -14.14 -13.62
C ARG A 204 7.39 -14.13 -15.12
N ARG A 205 8.22 -15.04 -15.63
CA ARG A 205 8.43 -15.19 -17.07
C ARG A 205 7.22 -15.84 -17.73
N GLU A 206 6.76 -15.22 -18.80
CA GLU A 206 5.70 -15.71 -19.67
C GLU A 206 6.19 -15.63 -21.12
N GLY A 207 6.75 -16.74 -21.63
CA GLY A 207 7.40 -16.76 -22.94
C GLY A 207 8.55 -15.75 -23.03
N PRO A 208 8.50 -14.76 -23.95
CA PRO A 208 9.47 -13.67 -24.05
C PRO A 208 9.18 -12.49 -23.11
N ALA A 209 8.00 -12.46 -22.46
CA ALA A 209 7.56 -11.36 -21.62
C ALA A 209 7.75 -11.65 -20.11
N VAL A 210 7.63 -10.61 -19.30
CA VAL A 210 7.58 -10.67 -17.84
C VAL A 210 6.21 -10.19 -17.37
N LEU A 211 5.48 -11.06 -16.68
CA LEU A 211 4.18 -10.82 -16.08
C LEU A 211 4.34 -10.24 -14.67
N VAL A 212 3.52 -9.25 -14.34
CA VAL A 212 3.42 -8.69 -12.98
C VAL A 212 2.28 -9.40 -12.23
N SER A 213 2.58 -9.95 -11.05
CA SER A 213 1.63 -10.67 -10.23
C SER A 213 1.66 -10.19 -8.78
N ASP A 214 0.49 -10.13 -8.15
CA ASP A 214 0.32 -9.84 -6.72
C ASP A 214 -0.47 -10.96 -6.04
N THR A 215 0.00 -11.34 -4.85
CA THR A 215 -0.58 -12.43 -4.07
C THR A 215 -1.47 -11.86 -2.98
N LYS A 216 -2.73 -12.32 -2.91
CA LYS A 216 -3.69 -11.94 -1.86
C LYS A 216 -4.11 -13.13 -1.02
N THR A 217 -3.92 -13.02 0.29
CA THR A 217 -4.29 -14.08 1.24
C THR A 217 -5.76 -13.98 1.66
N ARG A 218 -6.45 -15.13 1.69
CA ARG A 218 -7.89 -15.19 2.00
C ARG A 218 -8.24 -16.33 2.95
N ARG A 219 -9.30 -16.11 3.74
CA ARG A 219 -9.94 -17.12 4.59
C ARG A 219 -11.08 -17.86 3.88
N SER A 220 -11.66 -17.25 2.85
CA SER A 220 -12.74 -17.88 2.09
C SER A 220 -12.14 -18.76 1.01
N LEU A 221 -12.71 -19.95 0.82
CA LEU A 221 -12.40 -20.88 -0.27
C LEU A 221 -13.02 -20.49 -1.62
N ARG A 222 -13.67 -19.32 -1.74
CA ARG A 222 -14.21 -18.83 -3.01
C ARG A 222 -13.52 -17.55 -3.41
N LEU A 223 -13.17 -17.39 -4.68
CA LEU A 223 -12.60 -16.13 -5.18
C LEU A 223 -13.49 -14.92 -4.82
N PRO A 224 -12.89 -13.76 -4.51
CA PRO A 224 -13.66 -12.55 -4.28
C PRO A 224 -14.40 -12.14 -5.56
N PRO A 225 -15.64 -11.60 -5.45
CA PRO A 225 -16.33 -11.00 -6.59
C PRO A 225 -15.49 -9.89 -7.21
N GLU A 226 -15.62 -9.67 -8.52
CA GLU A 226 -14.81 -8.70 -9.27
C GLU A 226 -14.78 -7.29 -8.65
N LEU A 227 -15.91 -6.80 -8.16
CA LEU A 227 -16.00 -5.50 -7.48
C LEU A 227 -15.08 -5.39 -6.25
N ASP A 228 -14.83 -6.50 -5.56
CA ASP A 228 -13.90 -6.57 -4.42
C ASP A 228 -12.44 -6.74 -4.82
N GLN A 229 -12.19 -7.04 -6.08
CA GLN A 229 -10.83 -7.12 -6.62
C GLN A 229 -10.30 -5.76 -7.08
N LEU A 230 -11.15 -4.74 -7.21
CA LEU A 230 -10.77 -3.44 -7.78
C LEU A 230 -9.50 -2.85 -7.16
N GLN A 231 -9.39 -2.83 -5.83
CA GLN A 231 -8.19 -2.34 -5.15
C GLN A 231 -6.93 -3.11 -5.55
N ALA A 232 -7.02 -4.44 -5.59
CA ALA A 232 -5.90 -5.31 -5.95
C ALA A 232 -5.55 -5.16 -7.45
N ARG A 233 -6.55 -5.01 -8.32
CA ARG A 233 -6.33 -4.74 -9.75
C ARG A 233 -5.66 -3.39 -9.96
N LEU A 234 -6.13 -2.32 -9.30
CA LEU A 234 -5.49 -0.99 -9.32
C LEU A 234 -4.04 -1.05 -8.84
N GLN A 235 -3.76 -1.85 -7.81
CA GLN A 235 -2.42 -2.06 -7.28
C GLN A 235 -1.49 -2.68 -8.34
N VAL A 236 -1.91 -3.76 -8.98
CA VAL A 236 -1.09 -4.44 -10.00
C VAL A 236 -0.94 -3.62 -11.28
N MET A 237 -2.00 -2.92 -11.72
CA MET A 237 -1.92 -1.98 -12.84
C MET A 237 -0.93 -0.86 -12.56
N LEU A 238 -0.98 -0.28 -11.35
CA LEU A 238 -0.01 0.73 -10.93
C LEU A 238 1.40 0.16 -10.85
N TYR A 239 1.59 -1.06 -10.34
CA TYR A 239 2.90 -1.72 -10.39
C TYR A 239 3.43 -1.87 -11.81
N LYS A 240 2.60 -2.34 -12.75
CA LYS A 240 3.00 -2.44 -14.16
C LYS A 240 3.46 -1.10 -14.73
N ARG A 241 2.70 -0.02 -14.53
CA ARG A 241 3.11 1.34 -14.93
C ARG A 241 4.45 1.76 -14.30
N LEU A 242 4.66 1.46 -13.02
CA LEU A 242 5.93 1.78 -12.35
C LEU A 242 7.11 0.91 -12.84
N VAL A 243 6.86 -0.34 -13.26
CA VAL A 243 7.90 -1.17 -13.90
C VAL A 243 8.28 -0.60 -15.26
N ASP A 244 7.29 -0.27 -16.09
CA ASP A 244 7.51 0.26 -17.43
C ASP A 244 8.28 1.58 -17.40
N SER A 245 7.79 2.56 -16.62
CA SER A 245 8.48 3.85 -16.43
C SER A 245 9.90 3.70 -15.91
N LEU A 246 10.14 2.83 -14.91
CA LEU A 246 11.47 2.64 -14.34
C LEU A 246 12.41 1.92 -15.32
N TYR A 247 11.92 0.88 -15.99
CA TYR A 247 12.67 0.19 -17.02
C TYR A 247 13.08 1.15 -18.13
N ALA A 248 12.12 1.89 -18.71
CA ALA A 248 12.35 2.91 -19.73
C ALA A 248 13.32 3.99 -19.26
N GLY A 249 13.18 4.46 -18.02
CA GLY A 249 14.05 5.47 -17.42
C GLY A 249 15.50 5.01 -17.24
N ILE A 250 15.71 3.71 -16.96
CA ILE A 250 17.06 3.14 -16.80
C ILE A 250 17.70 2.81 -18.14
N THR A 251 16.97 2.17 -19.04
CA THR A 251 17.52 1.68 -20.31
C THR A 251 17.58 2.76 -21.40
N GLY A 252 16.69 3.74 -21.33
CA GLY A 252 16.43 4.70 -22.40
C GLY A 252 15.66 4.10 -23.58
N THR A 253 15.14 2.87 -23.46
CA THR A 253 14.31 2.23 -24.48
C THR A 253 12.86 2.66 -24.30
N ALA A 254 12.19 3.03 -25.37
CA ALA A 254 10.73 3.15 -25.35
C ALA A 254 10.16 1.76 -25.04
N VAL A 255 9.47 1.62 -23.91
CA VAL A 255 8.71 0.40 -23.66
C VAL A 255 7.51 0.44 -24.60
N ASP A 256 7.20 -0.69 -25.25
CA ASP A 256 5.96 -0.87 -26.02
C ASP A 256 4.79 -0.93 -25.04
N THR A 257 4.37 0.24 -24.57
CA THR A 257 3.29 0.42 -23.62
C THR A 257 2.11 1.11 -24.30
N ASP A 258 0.93 0.50 -24.18
CA ASP A 258 -0.36 1.11 -24.55
C ASP A 258 -0.81 2.19 -23.54
N ASP A 259 -0.04 2.43 -22.48
CA ASP A 259 -0.31 3.44 -21.45
C ASP A 259 0.23 4.81 -21.86
N VAL A 260 -0.64 5.63 -22.43
CA VAL A 260 -0.33 7.01 -22.86
C VAL A 260 0.04 7.93 -21.67
N TYR A 261 -0.26 7.53 -20.44
CA TYR A 261 0.06 8.28 -19.23
C TYR A 261 1.40 7.86 -18.59
N ASP A 262 2.09 6.89 -19.19
CA ASP A 262 3.39 6.44 -18.71
C ASP A 262 4.49 7.44 -19.12
N GLU A 263 5.25 7.89 -18.12
CA GLU A 263 6.40 8.76 -18.32
C GLU A 263 7.66 8.07 -17.80
N PRO A 264 8.69 7.88 -18.65
CA PRO A 264 9.95 7.29 -18.21
C PRO A 264 10.55 8.04 -17.02
N VAL A 265 11.07 7.28 -16.05
CA VAL A 265 11.67 7.85 -14.86
C VAL A 265 12.92 8.66 -15.21
N SER A 266 12.89 9.96 -14.90
CA SER A 266 14.08 10.80 -14.92
C SER A 266 14.91 10.61 -13.65
N ILE A 267 16.04 9.92 -13.75
CA ILE A 267 16.97 9.74 -12.61
C ILE A 267 17.45 11.07 -12.02
N PRO A 268 17.79 12.11 -12.81
CA PRO A 268 18.06 13.43 -12.26
C PRO A 268 16.90 13.98 -11.42
N ALA A 269 15.65 13.87 -11.89
CA ALA A 269 14.48 14.34 -11.14
C ALA A 269 14.29 13.57 -9.82
N VAL A 270 14.56 12.26 -9.83
CA VAL A 270 14.56 11.42 -8.62
C VAL A 270 15.61 11.92 -7.63
N CYS A 271 16.83 12.19 -8.10
CA CYS A 271 17.90 12.76 -7.28
C CYS A 271 17.52 14.12 -6.70
N ASP A 272 16.93 15.02 -7.48
CA ASP A 272 16.48 16.33 -7.00
C ASP A 272 15.38 16.21 -5.92
N THR A 273 14.37 15.38 -6.18
CA THR A 273 13.24 15.13 -5.26
C THR A 273 13.72 14.59 -3.91
N LEU A 274 14.76 13.76 -3.95
CA LEU A 274 15.28 13.05 -2.79
C LEU A 274 16.51 13.72 -2.17
N GLN A 275 17.04 14.76 -2.81
CA GLN A 275 18.28 15.46 -2.45
C GLN A 275 19.47 14.50 -2.42
N LEU A 276 19.64 13.72 -3.49
CA LEU A 276 20.74 12.77 -3.67
C LEU A 276 21.82 13.37 -4.56
N ASP A 277 23.07 13.06 -4.23
CA ASP A 277 24.23 13.32 -5.08
C ASP A 277 24.57 12.04 -5.85
N LEU A 278 24.64 12.14 -7.19
CA LEU A 278 24.96 11.02 -8.07
C LEU A 278 26.43 10.57 -7.95
N GLU A 279 27.32 11.48 -7.59
CA GLU A 279 28.75 11.20 -7.45
C GLU A 279 29.13 10.77 -6.04
N ALA A 280 28.21 10.87 -5.08
CA ALA A 280 28.49 10.45 -3.72
C ALA A 280 28.80 8.94 -3.67
N PRO A 281 29.88 8.54 -2.97
CA PRO A 281 30.18 7.14 -2.75
C PRO A 281 29.09 6.52 -1.88
N LEU A 282 28.77 5.26 -2.18
CA LEU A 282 27.96 4.44 -1.28
C LEU A 282 28.80 4.07 -0.06
N SER A 283 28.12 3.71 1.03
CA SER A 283 28.81 3.29 2.25
C SER A 283 29.53 1.95 2.10
N ASP A 284 30.65 1.80 2.81
CA ASP A 284 31.40 0.54 2.87
C ASP A 284 30.51 -0.61 3.38
N GLU A 285 29.60 -0.32 4.32
CA GLU A 285 28.64 -1.30 4.81
C GLU A 285 27.72 -1.80 3.71
N LEU A 286 27.21 -0.91 2.84
CA LEU A 286 26.40 -1.32 1.70
C LEU A 286 27.22 -2.11 0.69
N HIS A 287 28.48 -1.75 0.41
CA HIS A 287 29.31 -2.53 -0.53
C HIS A 287 29.49 -3.98 -0.07
N GLU A 288 29.73 -4.21 1.23
CA GLU A 288 29.84 -5.58 1.77
C GLU A 288 28.51 -6.35 1.71
N ASP A 289 27.39 -5.66 1.96
CA ASP A 289 26.06 -6.26 1.87
C ASP A 289 25.70 -6.59 0.39
N LEU A 290 26.07 -5.73 -0.57
CA LEU A 290 25.93 -5.98 -2.01
C LEU A 290 26.76 -7.17 -2.49
N LYS A 291 28.02 -7.30 -2.02
CA LYS A 291 28.82 -8.50 -2.29
C LYS A 291 28.14 -9.76 -1.76
N THR A 292 27.50 -9.68 -0.60
CA THR A 292 26.73 -10.80 -0.04
C THR A 292 25.52 -11.14 -0.91
N MET A 293 24.79 -10.13 -1.41
CA MET A 293 23.70 -10.32 -2.38
C MET A 293 24.19 -11.04 -3.63
N VAL A 294 25.32 -10.62 -4.23
CA VAL A 294 25.90 -11.26 -5.42
C VAL A 294 26.30 -12.71 -5.16
N ARG A 295 26.82 -13.05 -3.98
CA ARG A 295 27.22 -14.45 -3.64
C ARG A 295 26.05 -15.40 -3.48
N THR A 296 24.89 -14.90 -3.09
CA THR A 296 23.79 -15.71 -2.53
C THR A 296 22.54 -15.71 -3.39
N SER A 297 22.42 -14.77 -4.32
CA SER A 297 21.25 -14.57 -5.16
C SER A 297 21.61 -14.61 -6.64
N ALA A 298 20.61 -14.91 -7.48
CA ALA A 298 20.77 -14.84 -8.92
C ALA A 298 20.85 -13.37 -9.37
N THR A 299 22.08 -12.84 -9.46
CA THR A 299 22.36 -11.49 -9.94
C THR A 299 23.22 -11.53 -11.20
N PRO A 300 23.15 -10.51 -12.08
CA PRO A 300 23.95 -10.46 -13.30
C PRO A 300 25.40 -9.99 -13.07
N TRP A 301 25.78 -9.63 -11.85
CA TRP A 301 27.07 -8.98 -11.57
C TRP A 301 28.07 -9.89 -10.88
N THR A 302 29.33 -9.47 -10.94
CA THR A 302 30.47 -10.05 -10.24
C THR A 302 30.77 -9.32 -8.92
N LEU A 303 31.60 -9.90 -8.07
CA LEU A 303 31.98 -9.29 -6.79
C LEU A 303 32.81 -8.02 -6.96
N ASP A 304 33.64 -7.97 -8.00
CA ASP A 304 34.53 -6.83 -8.26
C ASP A 304 33.72 -5.60 -8.66
N GLU A 305 32.64 -5.79 -9.42
CA GLU A 305 31.69 -4.73 -9.79
C GLU A 305 30.98 -4.10 -8.58
N MET A 306 30.90 -4.78 -7.43
CA MET A 306 30.24 -4.23 -6.23
C MET A 306 31.14 -3.35 -5.37
N THR A 307 32.39 -3.11 -5.78
CA THR A 307 33.37 -2.38 -4.96
C THR A 307 33.47 -0.91 -5.38
N GLY A 308 33.49 0.00 -4.40
CA GLY A 308 33.76 1.43 -4.65
C GLY A 308 32.67 2.14 -5.48
N LEU A 309 31.44 1.62 -5.44
CA LEU A 309 30.31 2.18 -6.17
C LEU A 309 29.91 3.57 -5.68
N THR A 310 29.59 4.43 -6.64
CA THR A 310 28.77 5.64 -6.47
C THR A 310 27.33 5.34 -6.90
N MET A 311 26.41 6.27 -6.63
CA MET A 311 25.03 6.17 -7.13
C MET A 311 24.98 6.11 -8.67
N ARG A 312 25.83 6.90 -9.36
CA ARG A 312 25.97 6.82 -10.84
C ARG A 312 26.47 5.45 -11.29
N ALA A 313 27.47 4.90 -10.61
CA ALA A 313 28.00 3.57 -10.95
C ALA A 313 26.92 2.48 -10.78
N ALA A 314 26.15 2.52 -9.69
CA ALA A 314 25.03 1.61 -9.47
C ALA A 314 23.95 1.73 -10.57
N PHE A 315 23.64 2.95 -11.02
CA PHE A 315 22.75 3.18 -12.15
C PHE A 315 23.29 2.54 -13.45
N HIS A 316 24.58 2.70 -13.76
CA HIS A 316 25.18 2.08 -14.95
C HIS A 316 25.17 0.55 -14.89
N LEU A 317 25.41 -0.03 -13.72
CA LEU A 317 25.31 -1.48 -13.51
C LEU A 317 23.88 -1.99 -13.71
N ALA A 318 22.89 -1.28 -13.16
CA ALA A 318 21.48 -1.58 -13.37
C ALA A 318 21.11 -1.52 -14.87
N ARG A 319 21.55 -0.46 -15.57
CA ARG A 319 21.33 -0.32 -17.01
C ARG A 319 21.97 -1.45 -17.82
N SER A 320 23.23 -1.78 -17.54
CA SER A 320 23.94 -2.88 -18.21
C SER A 320 23.15 -4.19 -18.11
N ALA A 321 22.77 -4.55 -16.88
CA ALA A 321 21.99 -5.75 -16.57
C ALA A 321 20.65 -5.84 -17.33
N LEU A 322 19.96 -4.70 -17.51
CA LEU A 322 18.66 -4.68 -18.20
C LEU A 322 18.78 -4.77 -19.73
N THR A 323 19.94 -4.38 -20.30
CA THR A 323 20.17 -4.30 -21.76
C THR A 323 20.91 -5.50 -22.36
N GLU A 324 21.49 -6.39 -21.55
CA GLU A 324 22.45 -7.43 -22.00
C GLU A 324 21.89 -8.46 -23.01
N ARG A 325 20.58 -8.78 -23.00
CA ARG A 325 20.04 -9.97 -23.70
C ARG A 325 18.71 -9.79 -24.46
N SER A 326 18.53 -8.68 -25.19
CA SER A 326 17.27 -8.21 -25.83
C SER A 326 16.31 -7.49 -24.88
N GLU A 327 15.49 -6.60 -25.44
CA GLU A 327 14.52 -5.76 -24.73
C GLU A 327 13.54 -6.62 -23.92
N VAL A 328 13.27 -6.18 -22.69
CA VAL A 328 12.29 -6.84 -21.82
C VAL A 328 10.91 -6.32 -22.18
N ARG A 329 10.03 -7.22 -22.64
CA ARG A 329 8.62 -6.90 -22.77
C ARG A 329 7.92 -7.19 -21.44
N ILE A 330 7.37 -6.18 -20.81
CA ILE A 330 6.47 -6.38 -19.68
C ILE A 330 5.09 -6.71 -20.25
N SER A 331 4.46 -7.78 -19.77
CA SER A 331 3.17 -8.25 -20.27
C SER A 331 2.08 -7.20 -20.06
N GLN A 332 1.15 -7.10 -21.01
CA GLN A 332 -0.09 -6.32 -20.84
C GLN A 332 -1.13 -7.09 -20.03
N GLN A 333 -1.06 -8.43 -20.04
CA GLN A 333 -1.81 -9.25 -19.12
C GLN A 333 -1.19 -9.12 -17.72
N LEU A 334 -2.03 -9.16 -16.70
CA LEU A 334 -1.69 -9.01 -15.28
C LEU A 334 -2.36 -10.12 -14.48
N GLU A 335 -1.81 -10.40 -13.31
CA GLU A 335 -2.29 -11.52 -12.49
C GLU A 335 -2.52 -11.14 -11.02
N LEU A 336 -3.63 -11.66 -10.48
CA LEU A 336 -3.86 -11.76 -9.05
C LEU A 336 -3.95 -13.22 -8.64
N VAL A 337 -3.06 -13.63 -7.73
CA VAL A 337 -3.06 -14.98 -7.16
C VAL A 337 -3.70 -14.92 -5.79
N TYR A 338 -4.78 -15.68 -5.60
CA TYR A 338 -5.42 -15.80 -4.29
C TYR A 338 -4.93 -17.07 -3.61
N VAL A 339 -4.38 -16.94 -2.41
CA VAL A 339 -3.89 -18.07 -1.60
C VAL A 339 -4.77 -18.22 -0.38
N HIS A 340 -5.16 -19.46 -0.07
CA HIS A 340 -5.88 -19.74 1.17
C HIS A 340 -4.90 -19.79 2.35
N ARG A 341 -5.25 -19.20 3.48
CA ARG A 341 -4.30 -19.06 4.60
C ARG A 341 -3.81 -20.38 5.19
N ASP A 342 -4.60 -21.44 5.05
CA ASP A 342 -4.27 -22.75 5.59
C ASP A 342 -3.50 -23.65 4.61
N THR A 343 -3.31 -23.23 3.35
CA THR A 343 -2.76 -24.09 2.29
C THR A 343 -1.25 -23.93 2.07
N GLN A 344 -0.52 -23.35 3.03
CA GLN A 344 0.94 -23.15 2.97
C GLN A 344 1.50 -22.52 1.67
N GLY A 345 0.67 -21.84 0.86
CA GLY A 345 1.11 -21.24 -0.41
C GLY A 345 0.33 -21.69 -1.63
N ASP A 346 -0.42 -22.81 -1.56
CA ASP A 346 -1.13 -23.30 -2.74
C ASP A 346 -2.21 -22.30 -3.19
N PRO A 347 -2.27 -21.95 -4.48
CA PRO A 347 -3.23 -20.98 -5.00
C PRO A 347 -4.64 -21.56 -4.92
N LEU A 348 -5.53 -20.83 -4.26
CA LEU A 348 -6.97 -21.05 -4.29
C LEU A 348 -7.54 -20.81 -5.69
N GLY A 349 -6.99 -19.82 -6.40
CA GLY A 349 -7.35 -19.50 -7.76
C GLY A 349 -6.66 -18.23 -8.23
N VAL A 350 -6.70 -18.01 -9.54
CA VAL A 350 -5.99 -16.94 -10.22
C VAL A 350 -6.97 -16.11 -11.03
N SER A 351 -6.83 -14.78 -10.95
CA SER A 351 -7.57 -13.85 -11.80
C SER A 351 -6.61 -13.18 -12.77
N HIS A 352 -6.79 -13.44 -14.06
CA HIS A 352 -6.08 -12.77 -15.14
C HIS A 352 -6.92 -11.61 -15.67
N PHE A 353 -6.26 -10.50 -15.99
CA PHE A 353 -6.89 -9.33 -16.60
C PHE A 353 -5.85 -8.47 -17.30
N ASP A 354 -6.27 -7.66 -18.25
CA ASP A 354 -5.35 -6.78 -18.97
C ASP A 354 -5.19 -5.43 -18.28
N MET A 355 -4.06 -4.77 -18.53
CA MET A 355 -3.79 -3.40 -18.13
C MET A 355 -4.85 -2.46 -18.74
N ASP A 356 -5.62 -1.80 -17.88
CA ASP A 356 -6.57 -0.76 -18.27
C ASP A 356 -6.04 0.61 -17.84
N SER A 357 -5.24 1.20 -18.72
CA SER A 357 -4.57 2.48 -18.49
C SER A 357 -5.55 3.63 -18.24
N GLN A 358 -6.73 3.61 -18.89
CA GLN A 358 -7.73 4.65 -18.72
C GLN A 358 -8.47 4.51 -17.39
N LEU A 359 -8.83 3.29 -16.99
CA LEU A 359 -9.41 3.03 -15.68
C LEU A 359 -8.45 3.43 -14.56
N LEU A 360 -7.17 3.04 -14.67
CA LEU A 360 -6.15 3.43 -13.71
C LEU A 360 -6.00 4.95 -13.65
N GLN A 361 -5.91 5.62 -14.81
CA GLN A 361 -5.75 7.07 -14.84
C GLN A 361 -6.95 7.80 -14.23
N ASN A 362 -8.18 7.44 -14.63
CA ASN A 362 -9.40 8.02 -14.07
C ASN A 362 -9.47 7.87 -12.55
N TYR A 363 -8.99 6.74 -12.02
CA TYR A 363 -8.88 6.53 -10.58
C TYR A 363 -7.83 7.44 -9.95
N LEU A 364 -6.63 7.50 -10.54
CA LEU A 364 -5.53 8.34 -10.04
C LEU A 364 -5.92 9.82 -10.04
N ASP A 365 -6.50 10.35 -11.11
CA ASP A 365 -6.99 11.73 -11.19
C ASP A 365 -7.92 12.05 -10.00
N ARG A 366 -8.90 11.17 -9.74
CA ARG A 366 -9.86 11.33 -8.63
C ARG A 366 -9.23 11.18 -7.25
N VAL A 367 -8.24 10.31 -7.12
CA VAL A 367 -7.49 10.12 -5.87
C VAL A 367 -6.62 11.33 -5.58
N PHE A 368 -5.93 11.90 -6.57
CA PHE A 368 -5.09 13.07 -6.34
C PHE A 368 -5.90 14.28 -5.89
N LEU A 369 -7.10 14.50 -6.43
CA LEU A 369 -8.04 15.51 -5.88
C LEU A 369 -8.37 15.29 -4.39
N LEU A 370 -8.47 14.04 -3.94
CA LEU A 370 -8.63 13.71 -2.51
C LEU A 370 -7.34 13.95 -1.72
N LEU A 371 -6.19 13.51 -2.27
CA LEU A 371 -4.89 13.58 -1.61
C LEU A 371 -4.42 15.03 -1.44
N ASP A 372 -4.73 15.90 -2.39
CA ASP A 372 -4.40 17.32 -2.36
C ASP A 372 -5.39 18.13 -1.51
N GLY A 373 -6.54 17.53 -1.17
CA GLY A 373 -7.58 18.16 -0.36
C GLY A 373 -8.59 19.00 -1.15
N ASP A 374 -8.52 18.95 -2.48
CA ASP A 374 -9.45 19.62 -3.40
C ASP A 374 -10.83 18.97 -3.45
N ARG A 375 -10.96 17.73 -2.93
CA ARG A 375 -12.22 17.00 -2.80
C ARG A 375 -12.38 16.39 -1.41
N ALA A 376 -13.61 16.45 -0.88
CA ALA A 376 -14.00 15.73 0.32
C ALA A 376 -14.01 14.19 0.11
N PRO A 377 -13.71 13.39 1.14
CA PRO A 377 -13.75 11.94 1.03
C PRO A 377 -15.14 11.42 0.66
N GLU A 378 -15.18 10.38 -0.15
CA GLU A 378 -16.35 9.61 -0.52
C GLU A 378 -16.34 8.24 0.17
N GLY A 379 -17.52 7.80 0.61
CA GLY A 379 -17.68 6.46 1.16
C GLY A 379 -17.83 5.39 0.08
N VAL A 380 -18.17 4.18 0.50
CA VAL A 380 -18.36 3.07 -0.44
C VAL A 380 -19.57 3.31 -1.34
N GLY A 381 -19.53 2.82 -2.58
CA GLY A 381 -20.71 2.77 -3.43
C GLY A 381 -21.85 1.96 -2.79
N VAL A 382 -23.10 2.25 -3.16
CA VAL A 382 -24.30 1.61 -2.58
C VAL A 382 -24.23 0.08 -2.69
N GLN A 383 -23.77 -0.42 -3.83
CA GLN A 383 -23.52 -1.84 -4.12
C GLN A 383 -22.43 -2.50 -3.26
N ALA A 384 -21.57 -1.71 -2.60
CA ALA A 384 -20.44 -2.19 -1.80
C ALA A 384 -20.63 -1.94 -0.30
N THR A 385 -21.83 -1.54 0.15
CA THR A 385 -22.16 -1.23 1.55
C THR A 385 -21.88 -2.38 2.52
N ARG A 386 -21.89 -3.64 2.07
CA ARG A 386 -21.48 -4.81 2.88
C ARG A 386 -20.05 -4.68 3.45
N ARG A 387 -19.17 -3.92 2.79
CA ARG A 387 -17.81 -3.63 3.29
C ARG A 387 -17.83 -2.92 4.64
N CYS A 388 -18.88 -2.16 4.91
CA CYS A 388 -19.06 -1.49 6.19
C CYS A 388 -19.29 -2.48 7.34
N GLU A 389 -19.65 -3.73 7.08
CA GLU A 389 -19.94 -4.69 8.15
C GLU A 389 -18.70 -5.08 8.95
N SER A 390 -17.56 -5.24 8.26
CA SER A 390 -16.26 -5.54 8.84
C SER A 390 -15.41 -4.29 9.13
N CYS A 391 -15.97 -3.09 8.92
CA CYS A 391 -15.24 -1.84 9.12
C CYS A 391 -15.20 -1.47 10.61
N ALA A 392 -14.00 -1.39 11.20
CA ALA A 392 -13.82 -0.96 12.59
C ALA A 392 -14.43 0.41 12.92
N TRP A 393 -14.64 1.26 11.91
CA TRP A 393 -15.22 2.59 12.06
C TRP A 393 -16.71 2.63 11.73
N ARG A 394 -17.36 1.47 11.63
CA ARG A 394 -18.79 1.32 11.27
C ARG A 394 -19.69 2.21 12.12
N ASP A 395 -19.48 2.18 13.42
CA ASP A 395 -20.27 2.94 14.39
C ASP A 395 -19.71 4.35 14.50
N GLY A 396 -20.55 5.36 14.28
CA GLY A 396 -20.14 6.77 14.19
C GLY A 396 -19.51 7.18 12.84
N CYS A 397 -19.57 6.33 11.81
CA CYS A 397 -19.07 6.71 10.48
C CYS A 397 -19.91 7.87 9.89
N GLU A 398 -19.28 9.02 9.72
CA GLU A 398 -19.89 10.25 9.19
C GLU A 398 -20.59 10.05 7.84
N TRP A 399 -19.98 9.29 6.94
CA TRP A 399 -20.58 8.95 5.66
C TRP A 399 -21.89 8.18 5.83
N ARG A 400 -21.91 7.17 6.71
CA ARG A 400 -23.11 6.33 6.93
C ARG A 400 -24.23 7.14 7.54
N GLU A 401 -23.91 8.04 8.47
CA GLU A 401 -24.90 8.96 9.03
C GLU A 401 -25.48 9.89 7.96
N THR A 402 -24.63 10.42 7.08
CA THR A 402 -25.07 11.26 5.96
C THR A 402 -25.98 10.50 5.01
N GLN A 403 -25.63 9.26 4.65
CA GLN A 403 -26.49 8.41 3.81
C GLN A 403 -27.82 8.08 4.49
N ALA A 404 -27.80 7.76 5.79
CA ALA A 404 -29.02 7.48 6.55
C ALA A 404 -29.98 8.69 6.59
N ARG A 405 -29.44 9.89 6.85
CA ARG A 405 -30.20 11.14 6.81
C ARG A 405 -30.77 11.41 5.42
N ALA A 406 -30.00 11.18 4.37
CA ALA A 406 -30.45 11.36 2.99
C ALA A 406 -31.60 10.40 2.62
N VAL A 407 -31.56 9.15 3.08
CA VAL A 407 -32.65 8.19 2.88
C VAL A 407 -33.93 8.63 3.60
N VAL A 408 -33.82 9.06 4.86
CA VAL A 408 -34.97 9.58 5.63
C VAL A 408 -35.56 10.82 4.96
N ALA A 409 -34.72 11.76 4.51
CA ALA A 409 -35.16 12.96 3.81
C ALA A 409 -35.88 12.63 2.49
N LYS A 410 -35.33 11.70 1.69
CA LYS A 410 -35.99 11.22 0.46
C LYS A 410 -37.34 10.57 0.74
N ALA A 411 -37.44 9.75 1.80
CA ALA A 411 -38.70 9.12 2.19
C ALA A 411 -39.74 10.15 2.64
N ALA A 412 -39.33 11.17 3.40
CA ALA A 412 -40.19 12.27 3.82
C ALA A 412 -40.71 13.09 2.63
N GLU A 413 -39.84 13.39 1.66
CA GLU A 413 -40.21 14.10 0.43
C GLU A 413 -41.20 13.28 -0.41
N GLN A 414 -40.95 11.98 -0.59
CA GLN A 414 -41.88 11.08 -1.29
C GLN A 414 -43.23 10.96 -0.58
N TYR A 415 -43.24 10.95 0.75
CA TYR A 415 -44.49 10.94 1.53
C TYR A 415 -45.28 12.24 1.32
N LYS A 416 -44.59 13.39 1.36
CA LYS A 416 -45.21 14.70 1.11
C LYS A 416 -45.80 14.77 -0.30
N GLN A 417 -45.05 14.38 -1.32
CA GLN A 417 -45.53 14.33 -2.71
C GLN A 417 -46.77 13.45 -2.85
N LYS A 418 -46.78 12.24 -2.26
CA LYS A 418 -47.97 11.37 -2.30
C LYS A 418 -49.18 12.00 -1.61
N LYS A 419 -48.98 12.69 -0.49
CA LYS A 419 -50.04 13.40 0.23
C LYS A 419 -50.59 14.56 -0.59
N ASP A 420 -49.73 15.34 -1.22
CA ASP A 420 -50.11 16.48 -2.06
C ASP A 420 -50.86 16.00 -3.31
N THR A 421 -50.41 14.93 -3.96
CA THR A 421 -51.14 14.30 -5.08
C THR A 421 -52.50 13.74 -4.66
N ALA A 422 -52.59 13.10 -3.49
CA ALA A 422 -53.86 12.58 -2.97
C ALA A 422 -54.84 13.73 -2.63
N HIS A 423 -54.35 14.84 -2.10
CA HIS A 423 -55.17 16.03 -1.84
C HIS A 423 -55.65 16.69 -3.15
N LEU A 424 -54.79 16.78 -4.16
CA LEU A 424 -55.18 17.26 -5.50
C LEU A 424 -56.23 16.36 -6.16
N ALA A 425 -56.11 15.03 -6.01
CA ALA A 425 -57.11 14.10 -6.52
C ALA A 425 -58.45 14.21 -5.79
N ALA A 426 -58.45 14.35 -4.45
CA ALA A 426 -59.66 14.54 -3.67
C ALA A 426 -60.38 15.86 -3.99
N THR A 427 -59.63 16.96 -4.14
CA THR A 427 -60.20 18.26 -4.53
C THR A 427 -60.75 18.27 -5.97
N ALA A 428 -60.17 17.48 -6.87
CA ALA A 428 -60.70 17.29 -8.22
C ALA A 428 -61.99 16.45 -8.23
N ASP A 429 -62.08 15.42 -7.38
CA ASP A 429 -63.29 14.61 -7.22
C ASP A 429 -64.42 15.46 -6.62
N ASP A 430 -64.16 16.21 -5.55
CA ASP A 430 -65.13 17.14 -4.94
C ASP A 430 -65.62 18.20 -5.94
N ALA A 431 -64.75 18.73 -6.81
CA ALA A 431 -65.14 19.67 -7.86
C ALA A 431 -66.05 19.02 -8.92
N LEU A 432 -65.82 17.75 -9.24
CA LEU A 432 -66.63 16.98 -10.18
C LEU A 432 -68.04 16.71 -9.60
N TRP A 433 -68.13 16.36 -8.32
CA TRP A 433 -69.43 16.17 -7.65
C TRP A 433 -70.22 17.48 -7.50
N ASN A 434 -69.54 18.61 -7.30
CA ASN A 434 -70.20 19.92 -7.28
C ASN A 434 -70.79 20.35 -8.65
N GLU A 435 -70.32 19.80 -9.78
CA GLU A 435 -70.98 19.98 -11.09
C GLU A 435 -72.26 19.15 -11.25
N PHE A 436 -72.42 18.07 -10.47
CA PHE A 436 -73.61 17.22 -10.45
C PHE A 436 -74.65 17.62 -9.39
N ASP A 437 -74.33 18.59 -8.53
CA ASP A 437 -75.21 19.08 -7.47
C ASP A 437 -76.26 20.05 -8.06
N ILE A 438 -77.24 19.49 -8.77
CA ILE A 438 -78.39 20.23 -9.31
C ILE A 438 -79.27 20.63 -8.12
N PRO A 439 -79.61 21.92 -7.92
CA PRO A 439 -80.48 22.33 -6.84
C PRO A 439 -81.81 21.57 -6.88
N GLU A 440 -82.24 21.02 -5.73
CA GLU A 440 -83.42 20.15 -5.57
C GLU A 440 -84.72 20.70 -6.20
N HIS A 441 -84.78 21.99 -6.49
CA HIS A 441 -85.91 22.64 -7.17
C HIS A 441 -86.12 22.25 -8.64
N HIS A 442 -85.19 21.53 -9.29
CA HIS A 442 -85.34 21.09 -10.70
C HIS A 442 -85.82 19.64 -10.88
N LEU A 443 -85.98 18.86 -9.80
CA LEU A 443 -86.41 17.45 -9.89
C LEU A 443 -87.94 17.26 -9.98
N CYS A 444 -88.73 18.33 -9.85
CA CYS A 444 -90.20 18.27 -9.90
C CYS A 444 -90.83 18.30 -11.32
N LEU A 445 -90.03 18.29 -12.39
CA LEU A 445 -90.53 18.37 -13.78
C LEU A 445 -90.30 17.12 -14.63
N LEU A 446 -89.83 16.03 -14.03
CA LEU A 446 -89.69 14.76 -14.73
C LEU A 446 -90.95 13.92 -14.50
N GLU A 447 -91.90 14.01 -15.44
CA GLU A 447 -92.99 13.05 -15.59
C GLU A 447 -92.39 11.69 -15.97
N TRP A 448 -92.66 10.67 -15.16
CA TRP A 448 -92.19 9.30 -15.34
C TRP A 448 -93.01 8.53 -16.38
#